data_AF-A0A075I2Z1-F1
#
_entry.id   AF-A0A075I2Z1-F1
#
_cell.length_a   1.000
_cell.length_b   1.000
_cell.length_c   1.000
_cell.angle_alpha   90.00
_cell.angle_beta   90.00
_cell.angle_gamma   90.00
#
_symmetry.space_group_name_H-M   'P 1'
#
loop_
_entity.id
_entity.type
_entity.pdbx_description
1 polymer ?
#
loop_
_entity_poly.entity_id
_entity_poly.type
_entity_poly.pdbx_seq_one_letter_code
_entity_poly.pdbx_strand_id
1 'polypeptide(L)'
;MTEGNNIDTALLEKFEKEILSQVPHREERDGKEEIVNATPLTDLTNDLKECAKTVYDVDISNKDFKIYGKFDGTLLTGSIKVRPAINIIHDAITTGKIKTGTTVIEATSGNFGIALGLLSKIGITAIALVSRKLQEGVFKELRNGNIRIMDLDMDICPAPGMEDKQDALLAKATAANIRSQLIELGFEPETYDSNIVDIETLLAKKDIINLAKFLAKIYNCFCPEQYDNDLNVEAHRSVTAVEIDQQLHENGESLQDYSVVCTFGTGGTSGGLSKYFDEQYNKKEFM
;
A
#
# COMPACT_ATOMS: atom_id res chain seq x y z
N MET A 1 -32.69 16.63 1.77
CA MET A 1 -31.83 17.27 2.78
C MET A 1 -30.41 16.95 2.36
N THR A 2 -29.67 17.94 1.89
CA THR A 2 -28.26 17.77 1.49
C THR A 2 -27.46 17.45 2.76
N GLU A 3 -26.95 16.22 2.87
CA GLU A 3 -25.97 15.87 3.90
C GLU A 3 -24.84 16.89 3.83
N GLY A 4 -24.69 17.69 4.88
CA GLY A 4 -23.61 18.67 4.96
C GLY A 4 -22.28 17.95 4.83
N ASN A 5 -21.42 18.44 3.93
CA ASN A 5 -20.12 17.88 3.64
C ASN A 5 -19.35 17.68 4.96
N ASN A 6 -19.25 16.43 5.42
CA ASN A 6 -18.75 16.07 6.75
C ASN A 6 -17.21 15.99 6.77
N ILE A 7 -16.57 16.86 6.00
CA ILE A 7 -15.14 16.86 5.72
C ILE A 7 -14.43 17.59 6.86
N ASP A 8 -13.36 16.98 7.36
CA ASP A 8 -12.43 17.65 8.28
C ASP A 8 -11.43 18.47 7.45
N THR A 9 -11.80 19.73 7.13
CA THR A 9 -11.00 20.61 6.27
C THR A 9 -9.60 20.86 6.83
N ALA A 10 -9.46 20.99 8.15
CA ALA A 10 -8.16 21.22 8.78
C ALA A 10 -7.24 20.00 8.62
N LEU A 11 -7.79 18.78 8.71
CA LEU A 11 -7.03 17.56 8.41
C LEU A 11 -6.64 17.48 6.93
N LEU A 12 -7.57 17.81 6.03
CA LEU A 12 -7.31 17.81 4.59
C LEU A 12 -6.18 18.76 4.20
N GLU A 13 -6.24 20.03 4.63
CA GLU A 13 -5.19 21.02 4.37
C GLU A 13 -3.83 20.55 4.90
N LYS A 14 -3.81 19.90 6.07
CA LYS A 14 -2.59 19.35 6.65
C LYS A 14 -2.07 18.15 5.86
N PHE A 15 -2.95 17.27 5.39
CA PHE A 15 -2.59 16.14 4.52
C PHE A 15 -2.02 16.61 3.19
N GLU A 16 -2.67 17.58 2.55
CA GLU A 16 -2.20 18.15 1.28
C GLU A 16 -0.81 18.75 1.45
N LYS A 17 -0.61 19.55 2.50
CA LYS A 17 0.66 20.22 2.78
C LYS A 17 1.78 19.27 3.17
N GLU A 18 1.54 18.33 4.09
CA GLU A 18 2.61 17.53 4.72
C GLU A 18 2.90 16.19 4.01
N ILE A 19 1.96 15.71 3.18
CA ILE A 19 2.02 14.40 2.54
C ILE A 19 1.82 14.50 1.02
N LEU A 20 0.67 15.01 0.54
CA LEU A 20 0.35 15.00 -0.89
C LEU A 20 1.36 15.81 -1.72
N SER A 21 1.74 17.00 -1.22
CA SER A 21 2.70 17.91 -1.85
C SER A 21 4.10 17.34 -2.07
N GLN A 22 4.40 16.17 -1.49
CA GLN A 22 5.71 15.52 -1.54
C GLN A 22 5.71 14.24 -2.40
N VAL A 23 4.60 13.93 -3.05
CA VAL A 23 4.45 12.72 -3.86
C VAL A 23 3.82 13.04 -5.22
N PRO A 24 3.96 12.15 -6.20
CA PRO A 24 3.27 12.30 -7.47
C PRO A 24 1.75 12.40 -7.29
N HIS A 25 1.17 13.47 -7.81
CA HIS A 25 -0.28 13.68 -7.83
C HIS A 25 -0.66 14.58 -9.03
N ARG A 26 -1.94 14.58 -9.36
CA ARG A 26 -2.50 15.45 -10.38
C ARG A 26 -2.68 16.86 -9.83
N GLU A 27 -2.25 17.85 -10.59
CA GLU A 27 -2.53 19.26 -10.34
C GLU A 27 -3.03 19.90 -11.64
N GLU A 28 -4.06 20.75 -11.55
CA GLU A 28 -4.53 21.52 -12.70
C GLU A 28 -3.70 22.80 -12.83
N ARG A 29 -3.00 22.96 -13.95
CA ARG A 29 -2.22 24.16 -14.28
C ARG A 29 -2.62 24.64 -15.68
N ASP A 30 -2.99 25.91 -15.77
CA ASP A 30 -3.41 26.55 -17.03
C ASP A 30 -4.51 25.77 -17.80
N GLY A 31 -5.44 25.13 -17.07
CA GLY A 31 -6.52 24.34 -17.64
C GLY A 31 -6.10 22.97 -18.20
N LYS A 32 -4.90 22.49 -17.85
CA LYS A 32 -4.41 21.14 -18.15
C LYS A 32 -4.09 20.40 -16.85
N GLU A 33 -4.45 19.12 -16.79
CA GLU A 33 -3.99 18.24 -15.73
C GLU A 33 -2.55 17.77 -16.01
N GLU A 34 -1.65 18.04 -15.08
CA GLU A 34 -0.25 17.59 -15.12
C GLU A 34 0.09 16.77 -13.88
N ILE A 35 1.05 15.84 -13.99
CA ILE A 35 1.61 15.17 -12.82
C ILE A 35 2.76 16.01 -12.28
N VAL A 36 2.62 16.44 -11.02
CA VAL A 36 3.68 17.16 -10.30
C VAL A 36 4.42 16.21 -9.36
N ASN A 37 5.64 16.56 -8.95
CA ASN A 37 6.52 15.73 -8.12
C ASN A 37 6.78 14.32 -8.69
N ALA A 38 6.86 14.22 -10.02
CA ALA A 38 7.11 12.95 -10.70
C ALA A 38 8.41 12.28 -10.21
N THR A 39 8.36 10.95 -10.13
CA THR A 39 9.53 10.10 -9.90
C THR A 39 10.34 9.94 -11.20
N PRO A 40 11.65 9.67 -11.13
CA PRO A 40 12.48 9.57 -12.33
C PRO A 40 12.06 8.44 -13.27
N LEU A 41 12.04 8.74 -14.57
CA LEU A 41 12.08 7.76 -15.65
C LEU A 41 13.45 7.88 -16.32
N THR A 42 14.28 6.85 -16.22
CA THR A 42 15.68 6.90 -16.66
C THR A 42 15.90 5.91 -17.80
N ASP A 43 16.60 6.33 -18.84
CA ASP A 43 17.06 5.44 -19.91
C ASP A 43 18.15 4.52 -19.34
N LEU A 44 17.88 3.21 -19.32
CA LEU A 44 18.77 2.16 -18.82
C LEU A 44 19.32 1.30 -19.97
N THR A 45 19.20 1.75 -21.23
CA THR A 45 19.53 0.95 -22.41
C THR A 45 20.99 0.50 -22.43
N ASN A 46 21.91 1.42 -22.12
CA ASN A 46 23.33 1.10 -22.09
C ASN A 46 23.67 0.18 -20.90
N ASP A 47 23.10 0.45 -19.72
CA ASP A 47 23.29 -0.37 -18.53
C ASP A 47 22.81 -1.81 -18.74
N LEU A 48 21.64 -1.99 -19.39
CA LEU A 48 21.13 -3.32 -19.70
C LEU A 48 22.04 -4.05 -20.70
N LYS A 49 22.48 -3.37 -21.76
CA LYS A 49 23.40 -3.96 -22.77
C LYS A 49 24.72 -4.38 -22.13
N GLU A 50 25.27 -3.55 -21.24
CA GLU A 50 26.48 -3.87 -20.49
C GLU A 50 26.27 -5.07 -19.55
N CYS A 51 25.18 -5.06 -18.78
CA CYS A 51 24.84 -6.15 -17.86
C CYS A 51 24.64 -7.48 -18.60
N ALA A 52 23.88 -7.48 -19.70
CA ALA A 52 23.65 -8.67 -20.53
C ALA A 52 24.98 -9.29 -21.00
N LYS A 53 25.91 -8.45 -21.44
CA LYS A 53 27.23 -8.92 -21.91
C LYS A 53 28.13 -9.39 -20.77
N THR A 54 28.24 -8.62 -19.70
CA THR A 54 29.25 -8.83 -18.64
C THR A 54 28.83 -9.86 -17.60
N VAL A 55 27.53 -9.92 -17.27
CA VAL A 55 26.99 -10.79 -16.22
C VAL A 55 26.42 -12.09 -16.81
N TYR A 56 25.80 -12.01 -17.99
CA TYR A 56 25.06 -13.13 -18.57
C TYR A 56 25.68 -13.70 -19.87
N ASP A 57 26.77 -13.11 -20.36
CA ASP A 57 27.44 -13.51 -21.63
C ASP A 57 26.48 -13.51 -22.84
N VAL A 58 25.53 -12.56 -22.86
CA VAL A 58 24.57 -12.38 -23.96
C VAL A 58 24.89 -11.08 -24.71
N ASP A 59 25.30 -11.20 -25.99
CA ASP A 59 25.57 -10.03 -26.83
C ASP A 59 24.30 -9.50 -27.51
N ILE A 60 23.78 -8.41 -26.96
CA ILE A 60 22.66 -7.63 -27.50
C ILE A 60 23.07 -6.20 -27.91
N SER A 61 24.36 -5.94 -28.07
CA SER A 61 24.90 -4.60 -28.35
C SER A 61 24.31 -3.98 -29.64
N ASN A 62 24.18 -4.80 -30.68
CA ASN A 62 23.66 -4.44 -32.01
C ASN A 62 22.11 -4.41 -32.09
N LYS A 63 21.39 -4.68 -31.01
CA LYS A 63 19.93 -4.63 -30.99
C LYS A 63 19.46 -3.18 -30.84
N ASP A 64 18.43 -2.82 -31.61
CA ASP A 64 17.79 -1.52 -31.57
C ASP A 64 16.53 -1.59 -30.70
N PHE A 65 16.66 -1.14 -29.45
CA PHE A 65 15.58 -1.05 -28.49
C PHE A 65 15.92 0.01 -27.44
N LYS A 66 14.91 0.47 -26.72
CA LYS A 66 15.05 1.30 -25.53
C LYS A 66 14.43 0.61 -24.33
N ILE A 67 15.03 0.81 -23.16
CA ILE A 67 14.48 0.36 -21.89
C ILE A 67 14.57 1.50 -20.88
N TYR A 68 13.45 1.78 -20.23
CA TYR A 68 13.36 2.79 -19.20
C TYR A 68 13.11 2.16 -17.84
N GLY A 69 13.77 2.69 -16.81
CA GLY A 69 13.50 2.37 -15.41
C GLY A 69 12.66 3.45 -14.76
N LYS A 70 11.51 3.07 -14.18
CA LYS A 70 10.68 3.96 -13.36
C LYS A 70 11.03 3.80 -11.88
N PHE A 71 11.68 4.80 -11.30
CA PHE A 71 12.32 4.69 -9.98
C PHE A 71 11.44 5.20 -8.82
N ASP A 72 10.41 4.44 -8.46
CA ASP A 72 9.57 4.73 -7.28
C ASP A 72 10.27 4.52 -5.93
N GLY A 73 11.53 4.06 -5.93
CA GLY A 73 12.38 3.96 -4.73
C GLY A 73 12.76 5.33 -4.14
N THR A 74 12.56 6.43 -4.88
CA THR A 74 12.82 7.79 -4.40
C THR A 74 11.65 8.41 -3.64
N LEU A 75 10.52 7.72 -3.53
CA LEU A 75 9.36 8.20 -2.78
C LEU A 75 9.65 8.24 -1.27
N LEU A 76 8.85 9.02 -0.51
CA LEU A 76 9.08 9.30 0.91
C LEU A 76 9.35 8.09 1.81
N THR A 77 8.78 6.93 1.50
CA THR A 77 8.99 5.68 2.25
C THR A 77 9.69 4.61 1.43
N GLY A 78 10.37 5.01 0.35
CA GLY A 78 11.26 4.17 -0.44
C GLY A 78 10.56 3.17 -1.37
N SER A 79 9.25 3.32 -1.62
CA SER A 79 8.55 2.35 -2.47
C SER A 79 7.29 2.89 -3.14
N ILE A 80 6.89 2.20 -4.21
CA ILE A 80 5.68 2.44 -5.00
C ILE A 80 4.37 2.42 -4.17
N LYS A 81 4.37 1.80 -2.98
CA LYS A 81 3.16 1.67 -2.14
C LYS A 81 2.70 2.99 -1.54
N VAL A 82 3.54 4.03 -1.58
CA VAL A 82 3.15 5.42 -1.27
C VAL A 82 1.99 5.88 -2.15
N ARG A 83 1.99 5.53 -3.44
CA ARG A 83 0.97 5.97 -4.40
C ARG A 83 -0.45 5.52 -4.03
N PRO A 84 -0.73 4.21 -3.88
CA PRO A 84 -2.07 3.77 -3.49
C PRO A 84 -2.41 4.16 -2.05
N ALA A 85 -1.45 4.18 -1.12
CA ALA A 85 -1.73 4.58 0.27
C ALA A 85 -2.25 6.01 0.34
N ILE A 86 -1.59 6.95 -0.32
CA ILE A 86 -2.00 8.36 -0.33
C ILE A 86 -3.30 8.54 -1.09
N ASN A 87 -3.51 7.85 -2.21
CA ASN A 87 -4.77 7.93 -2.96
C ASN A 87 -5.97 7.46 -2.12
N ILE A 88 -5.85 6.32 -1.42
CA ILE A 88 -6.90 5.79 -0.55
C ILE A 88 -7.17 6.74 0.62
N ILE A 89 -6.12 7.26 1.25
CA ILE A 89 -6.28 8.17 2.40
C ILE A 89 -6.88 9.51 1.97
N HIS A 90 -6.48 10.03 0.81
CA HIS A 90 -7.05 11.25 0.27
C HIS A 90 -8.56 11.10 0.03
N ASP A 91 -9.01 10.02 -0.61
CA ASP A 91 -10.45 9.70 -0.73
C ASP A 91 -11.12 9.61 0.65
N ALA A 92 -10.49 8.91 1.59
CA ALA A 92 -11.08 8.71 2.89
C ALA A 92 -11.24 10.02 3.70
N ILE A 93 -10.30 10.95 3.60
CA ILE A 93 -10.41 12.28 4.23
C ILE A 93 -11.47 13.13 3.51
N THR A 94 -11.43 13.18 2.17
CA THR A 94 -12.36 14.00 1.35
C THR A 94 -13.80 13.49 1.39
N THR A 95 -14.02 12.20 1.63
CA THR A 95 -15.35 11.61 1.84
C THR A 95 -15.78 11.58 3.31
N GLY A 96 -14.94 12.08 4.22
CA GLY A 96 -15.24 12.16 5.66
C GLY A 96 -15.18 10.82 6.41
N LYS A 97 -14.66 9.75 5.78
CA LYS A 97 -14.39 8.44 6.42
C LYS A 97 -13.24 8.51 7.41
N ILE A 98 -12.27 9.38 7.17
CA ILE A 98 -11.18 9.72 8.10
C ILE A 98 -11.34 11.16 8.56
N LYS A 99 -11.23 11.36 9.87
CA LYS A 99 -11.18 12.65 10.55
C LYS A 99 -10.12 12.65 11.64
N THR A 100 -9.80 13.82 12.20
CA THR A 100 -8.91 13.93 13.34
C THR A 100 -9.32 12.96 14.45
N GLY A 101 -8.37 12.14 14.92
CA GLY A 101 -8.60 11.10 15.93
C GLY A 101 -9.00 9.73 15.36
N THR A 102 -9.26 9.60 14.06
CA THR A 102 -9.50 8.29 13.42
C THR A 102 -8.22 7.45 13.49
N THR A 103 -8.37 6.17 13.79
CA THR A 103 -7.28 5.18 13.69
C THR A 103 -7.42 4.38 12.41
N VAL A 104 -6.30 4.10 11.75
CA VAL A 104 -6.20 3.28 10.55
C VAL A 104 -5.65 1.90 10.92
N ILE A 105 -6.32 0.83 10.51
CA ILE A 105 -5.90 -0.55 10.75
C ILE A 105 -5.81 -1.28 9.41
N GLU A 106 -4.67 -1.92 9.13
CA GLU A 106 -4.45 -2.66 7.88
C GLU A 106 -3.67 -3.95 8.13
N ALA A 107 -4.05 -5.03 7.46
CA ALA A 107 -3.24 -6.25 7.38
C ALA A 107 -2.12 -6.07 6.37
N THR A 108 -0.90 -5.79 6.84
CA THR A 108 0.25 -5.58 5.96
C THR A 108 1.55 -5.76 6.71
N SER A 109 2.49 -6.48 6.10
CA SER A 109 3.81 -6.74 6.66
C SER A 109 4.93 -6.15 5.80
N GLY A 110 4.65 -5.09 5.04
CA GLY A 110 5.61 -4.55 4.08
C GLY A 110 5.36 -3.09 3.74
N ASN A 111 5.82 -2.71 2.55
CA ASN A 111 5.87 -1.34 2.04
C ASN A 111 4.57 -0.52 2.19
N PHE A 112 3.39 -1.15 2.12
CA PHE A 112 2.12 -0.43 2.34
C PHE A 112 1.95 0.02 3.79
N GLY A 113 2.34 -0.80 4.77
CA GLY A 113 2.34 -0.40 6.18
C GLY A 113 3.32 0.74 6.45
N ILE A 114 4.52 0.66 5.86
CA ILE A 114 5.51 1.74 5.96
C ILE A 114 4.95 3.04 5.36
N ALA A 115 4.27 2.98 4.20
CA ALA A 115 3.61 4.13 3.58
C ALA A 115 2.51 4.74 4.47
N LEU A 116 1.69 3.92 5.14
CA LEU A 116 0.70 4.39 6.12
C LEU A 116 1.33 5.07 7.35
N GLY A 117 2.61 4.80 7.63
CA GLY A 117 3.38 5.51 8.64
C GLY A 117 3.46 7.03 8.45
N LEU A 118 3.32 7.51 7.20
CA LEU A 118 3.24 8.94 6.88
C LEU A 118 2.08 9.66 7.59
N LEU A 119 1.02 8.93 7.94
CA LEU A 119 -0.17 9.48 8.60
C LEU A 119 0.12 10.06 9.99
N SER A 120 1.22 9.64 10.61
CA SER A 120 1.69 10.24 11.86
C SER A 120 2.00 11.74 11.72
N LYS A 121 2.45 12.20 10.55
CA LYS A 121 2.70 13.63 10.26
C LYS A 121 1.42 14.47 10.41
N ILE A 122 0.27 13.88 10.12
CA ILE A 122 -1.02 14.57 10.22
C ILE A 122 -1.75 14.29 11.54
N GLY A 123 -1.20 13.45 12.41
CA GLY A 123 -1.81 13.11 13.71
C GLY A 123 -2.83 11.97 13.63
N ILE A 124 -2.79 11.18 12.55
CA ILE A 124 -3.60 9.97 12.39
C ILE A 124 -2.75 8.76 12.79
N THR A 125 -3.31 7.92 13.66
CA THR A 125 -2.63 6.69 14.10
C THR A 125 -2.84 5.60 13.06
N ALA A 126 -1.76 4.94 12.63
CA ALA A 126 -1.82 3.74 11.81
C ALA A 126 -1.34 2.53 12.61
N ILE A 127 -2.02 1.39 12.43
CA ILE A 127 -1.70 0.10 13.04
C ILE A 127 -1.59 -0.95 11.92
N ALA A 128 -0.43 -1.57 11.79
CA ALA A 128 -0.22 -2.69 10.88
C ALA A 128 -0.37 -4.02 11.64
N LEU A 129 -1.32 -4.84 11.21
CA LEU A 129 -1.39 -6.24 11.62
C LEU A 129 -0.37 -7.05 10.82
N VAL A 130 0.52 -7.73 11.54
CA VAL A 130 1.59 -8.49 10.91
C VAL A 130 1.55 -9.94 11.37
N SER A 131 1.34 -10.84 10.42
CA SER A 131 1.56 -12.28 10.59
C SER A 131 2.68 -12.69 9.64
N ARG A 132 3.78 -13.21 10.20
CA ARG A 132 4.94 -13.85 9.56
C ARG A 132 6.12 -13.83 10.54
N LYS A 133 6.94 -14.90 10.49
CA LYS A 133 8.33 -14.90 10.99
C LYS A 133 9.11 -13.82 10.25
N LEU A 134 8.97 -12.58 10.69
CA LEU A 134 9.59 -11.45 10.04
C LEU A 134 11.09 -11.59 10.21
N GLN A 135 11.80 -11.38 9.10
CA GLN A 135 13.21 -11.01 9.21
C GLN A 135 13.27 -9.72 10.02
N GLU A 136 14.18 -9.63 11.00
CA GLU A 136 14.33 -8.45 11.88
C GLU A 136 14.35 -7.11 11.12
N GLY A 137 14.81 -7.11 9.86
CA GLY A 137 14.80 -5.95 8.97
C GLY A 137 13.42 -5.31 8.76
N VAL A 138 12.37 -6.10 8.53
CA VAL A 138 11.03 -5.56 8.25
C VAL A 138 10.38 -4.97 9.51
N PHE A 139 10.54 -5.62 10.66
CA PHE A 139 10.12 -5.04 11.94
C PHE A 139 10.83 -3.72 12.23
N LYS A 140 12.14 -3.67 11.95
CA LYS A 140 12.93 -2.45 12.14
C LYS A 140 12.42 -1.32 11.24
N GLU A 141 12.14 -1.59 9.97
CA GLU A 141 11.59 -0.60 9.05
C GLU A 141 10.21 -0.09 9.47
N LEU A 142 9.31 -0.99 9.85
CA LEU A 142 7.98 -0.59 10.35
C LEU A 142 8.08 0.23 11.64
N ARG A 143 8.92 -0.18 12.60
CA ARG A 143 9.15 0.59 13.84
C ARG A 143 9.75 1.97 13.56
N ASN A 144 10.63 2.08 12.56
CA ASN A 144 11.17 3.36 12.11
C ASN A 144 10.15 4.20 11.34
N GLY A 145 9.12 3.58 10.77
CA GLY A 145 8.10 4.22 9.93
C GLY A 145 7.03 5.00 10.68
N ASN A 146 7.15 5.25 12.00
CA ASN A 146 6.11 5.89 12.82
C ASN A 146 4.73 5.20 12.74
N ILE A 147 4.71 3.88 12.48
CA ILE A 147 3.51 3.05 12.48
C ILE A 147 3.53 2.12 13.71
N ARG A 148 2.36 1.90 14.31
CA ARG A 148 2.21 0.92 15.39
C ARG A 148 2.06 -0.47 14.80
N ILE A 149 2.62 -1.47 15.45
CA ILE A 149 2.58 -2.86 14.96
C ILE A 149 1.75 -3.68 15.94
N MET A 150 0.87 -4.49 15.38
CA MET A 150 0.20 -5.57 16.10
C MET A 150 0.79 -6.90 15.61
N ASP A 151 1.61 -7.51 16.45
CA ASP A 151 2.29 -8.76 16.13
C ASP A 151 1.34 -9.94 16.39
N LEU A 152 1.14 -10.77 15.38
CA LEU A 152 0.24 -11.92 15.42
C LEU A 152 1.00 -13.24 15.68
N ASP A 153 2.33 -13.21 15.63
CA ASP A 153 3.15 -14.41 15.79
C ASP A 153 3.22 -14.83 17.26
N MET A 154 2.95 -16.11 17.50
CA MET A 154 3.00 -16.72 18.81
C MET A 154 3.76 -18.04 18.73
N ASP A 155 4.86 -18.14 19.48
CA ASP A 155 5.56 -19.42 19.67
C ASP A 155 4.85 -20.23 20.76
N ILE A 156 4.35 -21.41 20.38
CA ILE A 156 3.74 -22.34 21.33
C ILE A 156 4.49 -23.66 21.26
N CYS A 157 4.98 -24.13 22.40
CA CYS A 157 5.48 -25.50 22.57
C CYS A 157 4.28 -26.41 22.92
N PRO A 158 3.76 -27.23 21.99
CA PRO A 158 2.67 -28.13 22.31
C PRO A 158 3.13 -29.23 23.27
N ALA A 159 2.30 -29.57 24.24
CA ALA A 159 2.51 -30.74 25.06
C ALA A 159 2.35 -32.03 24.22
N PRO A 160 3.03 -33.15 24.57
CA PRO A 160 2.90 -34.41 23.85
C PRO A 160 1.42 -34.85 23.75
N GLY A 161 0.97 -35.21 22.53
CA GLY A 161 -0.41 -35.65 22.27
C GLY A 161 -1.41 -34.56 21.86
N MET A 162 -0.96 -33.33 21.61
CA MET A 162 -1.79 -32.20 21.16
C MET A 162 -1.54 -31.78 19.70
N GLU A 163 -0.91 -32.65 18.90
CA GLU A 163 -0.50 -32.38 17.51
C GLU A 163 -1.69 -31.99 16.61
N ASP A 164 -2.84 -32.67 16.76
CA ASP A 164 -4.05 -32.40 15.96
C ASP A 164 -4.85 -31.14 16.38
N LYS A 165 -4.48 -30.47 17.48
CA LYS A 165 -5.16 -29.27 18.01
C LYS A 165 -4.31 -28.01 17.96
N GLN A 166 -3.16 -28.07 17.29
CA GLN A 166 -2.17 -27.01 17.29
C GLN A 166 -2.70 -25.69 16.73
N ASP A 167 -3.41 -25.70 15.59
CA ASP A 167 -3.93 -24.48 14.97
C ASP A 167 -5.00 -23.77 15.85
N ALA A 168 -5.87 -24.54 16.52
CA ALA A 168 -6.88 -23.98 17.41
C ALA A 168 -6.26 -23.40 18.70
N LEU A 169 -5.24 -24.07 19.25
CA LEU A 169 -4.48 -23.57 20.39
C LEU A 169 -3.71 -22.29 20.02
N LEU A 170 -3.13 -22.27 18.82
CA LEU A 170 -2.45 -21.10 18.26
C LEU A 170 -3.39 -19.92 18.07
N ALA A 171 -4.56 -20.14 17.46
CA ALA A 171 -5.56 -19.10 17.29
C ALA A 171 -5.97 -18.46 18.63
N LYS A 172 -6.16 -19.25 19.68
CA LYS A 172 -6.50 -18.75 21.03
C LYS A 172 -5.37 -17.93 21.67
N ALA A 173 -4.13 -18.41 21.56
CA ALA A 173 -2.98 -17.68 22.09
C ALA A 173 -2.76 -16.36 21.33
N THR A 174 -2.86 -16.40 20.00
CA THR A 174 -2.79 -15.20 19.15
C THR A 174 -3.93 -14.24 19.48
N ALA A 175 -5.14 -14.72 19.73
CA ALA A 175 -6.26 -13.88 20.16
C ALA A 175 -5.96 -13.19 21.51
N ALA A 176 -5.48 -13.93 22.51
CA ALA A 176 -5.09 -13.35 23.79
C ALA A 176 -3.98 -12.28 23.65
N ASN A 177 -3.01 -12.52 22.76
CA ASN A 177 -1.94 -11.57 22.45
C ASN A 177 -2.47 -10.29 21.78
N ILE A 178 -3.32 -10.44 20.76
CA ILE A 178 -4.00 -9.30 20.10
C ILE A 178 -4.77 -8.47 21.12
N ARG A 179 -5.53 -9.13 22.02
CA ARG A 179 -6.28 -8.47 23.07
C ARG A 179 -5.37 -7.61 23.96
N SER A 180 -4.24 -8.15 24.40
CA SER A 180 -3.27 -7.41 25.22
C SER A 180 -2.74 -6.18 24.48
N GLN A 181 -2.34 -6.36 23.22
CA GLN A 181 -1.83 -5.26 22.40
C GLN A 181 -2.90 -4.19 22.13
N LEU A 182 -4.15 -4.57 21.90
CA LEU A 182 -5.26 -3.61 21.75
C LEU A 182 -5.45 -2.76 23.01
N ILE A 183 -5.37 -3.36 24.19
CA ILE A 183 -5.46 -2.63 25.47
C ILE A 183 -4.29 -1.63 25.61
N GLU A 184 -3.07 -2.06 25.31
CA GLU A 184 -1.88 -1.18 25.31
C GLU A 184 -2.01 -0.02 24.32
N LEU A 185 -2.71 -0.25 23.21
CA LEU A 185 -3.01 0.75 22.19
C LEU A 185 -4.16 1.70 22.59
N GLY A 186 -4.86 1.42 23.70
CA GLY A 186 -5.95 2.23 24.23
C GLY A 186 -7.35 1.82 23.77
N PHE A 187 -7.52 0.61 23.24
CA PHE A 187 -8.82 0.09 22.85
C PHE A 187 -9.54 -0.60 24.01
N GLU A 188 -10.86 -0.43 24.07
CA GLU A 188 -11.69 -1.03 25.12
C GLU A 188 -11.72 -2.57 25.02
N PRO A 189 -11.41 -3.30 26.10
CA PRO A 189 -11.36 -4.76 26.10
C PRO A 189 -12.73 -5.40 25.92
N GLU A 190 -13.82 -4.78 26.39
CA GLU A 190 -15.17 -5.33 26.31
C GLU A 190 -15.65 -5.50 24.86
N THR A 191 -15.24 -4.59 23.98
CA THR A 191 -15.50 -4.68 22.54
C THR A 191 -14.81 -5.91 21.94
N TYR A 192 -13.57 -6.21 22.36
CA TYR A 192 -12.86 -7.41 21.93
C TYR A 192 -13.54 -8.67 22.46
N ASP A 193 -13.83 -8.69 23.77
CA ASP A 193 -14.36 -9.85 24.48
C ASP A 193 -15.73 -10.27 23.95
N SER A 194 -16.56 -9.30 23.58
CA SER A 194 -17.88 -9.55 22.97
C SER A 194 -17.80 -10.18 21.57
N ASN A 195 -16.64 -10.11 20.91
CA ASN A 195 -16.42 -10.59 19.53
C ASN A 195 -15.35 -11.70 19.43
N ILE A 196 -14.88 -12.25 20.56
CA ILE A 196 -13.77 -13.22 20.61
C ILE A 196 -13.97 -14.43 19.69
N VAL A 197 -15.22 -14.93 19.57
CA VAL A 197 -15.54 -16.11 18.77
C VAL A 197 -15.27 -15.87 17.28
N ASP A 198 -15.64 -14.70 16.77
CA ASP A 198 -15.41 -14.34 15.36
C ASP A 198 -13.91 -14.12 15.10
N ILE A 199 -13.20 -13.50 16.04
CA ILE A 199 -11.76 -13.27 15.97
C ILE A 199 -10.99 -14.59 15.97
N GLU A 200 -11.28 -15.50 16.90
CA GLU A 200 -10.69 -16.84 16.94
C GLU A 200 -11.01 -17.62 15.65
N THR A 201 -12.20 -17.45 15.09
CA THR A 201 -12.60 -18.09 13.83
C THR A 201 -11.77 -17.59 12.64
N LEU A 202 -11.54 -16.28 12.54
CA LEU A 202 -10.70 -15.69 11.49
C LEU A 202 -9.23 -16.11 11.65
N LEU A 203 -8.72 -16.14 12.88
CA LEU A 203 -7.37 -16.60 13.20
C LEU A 203 -7.16 -18.08 12.88
N ALA A 204 -8.13 -18.94 13.21
CA ALA A 204 -8.07 -20.37 12.88
C ALA A 204 -8.03 -20.61 11.36
N LYS A 205 -8.66 -19.72 10.57
CA LYS A 205 -8.61 -19.73 9.10
C LYS A 205 -7.36 -19.04 8.53
N LYS A 206 -6.52 -18.43 9.38
CA LYS A 206 -5.36 -17.61 8.98
C LYS A 206 -5.76 -16.44 8.07
N ASP A 207 -6.98 -15.93 8.25
CA ASP A 207 -7.57 -14.87 7.42
C ASP A 207 -7.29 -13.49 8.04
N ILE A 208 -6.03 -13.07 7.92
CA ILE A 208 -5.55 -11.84 8.56
C ILE A 208 -6.13 -10.58 7.90
N ILE A 209 -6.42 -10.65 6.61
CA ILE A 209 -7.03 -9.54 5.86
C ILE A 209 -8.42 -9.27 6.43
N ASN A 210 -9.29 -10.28 6.54
CA ASN A 210 -10.61 -10.07 7.12
C ASN A 210 -10.57 -9.83 8.62
N LEU A 211 -9.56 -10.32 9.35
CA LEU A 211 -9.32 -9.94 10.74
C LEU A 211 -9.09 -8.43 10.87
N ALA A 212 -8.24 -7.82 10.05
CA ALA A 212 -8.00 -6.37 10.08
C ALA A 212 -9.27 -5.58 9.77
N LYS A 213 -10.03 -5.99 8.75
CA LYS A 213 -11.34 -5.38 8.42
C LYS A 213 -12.33 -5.48 9.57
N PHE A 214 -12.39 -6.66 10.19
CA PHE A 214 -13.29 -6.91 11.31
C PHE A 214 -12.92 -6.07 12.54
N LEU A 215 -11.64 -6.04 12.93
CA LEU A 215 -11.16 -5.19 14.00
C LEU A 215 -11.42 -3.71 13.71
N ALA A 216 -11.17 -3.27 12.48
CA ALA A 216 -11.45 -1.89 12.10
C ALA A 216 -12.93 -1.55 12.28
N LYS A 217 -13.83 -2.45 11.85
CA LYS A 217 -15.27 -2.29 12.00
C LYS A 217 -15.72 -2.21 13.46
N ILE A 218 -15.33 -3.16 14.31
CA ILE A 218 -15.82 -3.20 15.70
C ILE A 218 -15.29 -2.04 16.55
N TYR A 219 -14.14 -1.48 16.18
CA TYR A 219 -13.53 -0.33 16.84
C TYR A 219 -13.76 1.01 16.13
N ASN A 220 -14.61 1.05 15.10
CA ASN A 220 -14.89 2.26 14.32
C ASN A 220 -13.62 2.95 13.80
N CYS A 221 -12.65 2.14 13.37
CA CYS A 221 -11.43 2.55 12.70
C CYS A 221 -11.62 2.45 11.17
N PHE A 222 -10.70 3.07 10.43
CA PHE A 222 -10.67 2.97 8.97
C PHE A 222 -9.76 1.81 8.52
N CYS A 223 -10.23 0.99 7.58
CA CYS A 223 -9.41 -0.02 6.89
C CYS A 223 -9.19 0.41 5.43
N PRO A 224 -7.95 0.61 4.97
CA PRO A 224 -7.66 0.94 3.57
C PRO A 224 -8.04 -0.17 2.59
N GLU A 225 -7.91 -1.43 3.00
CA GLU A 225 -8.28 -2.62 2.23
C GLU A 225 -7.52 -2.71 0.90
N GLN A 226 -6.19 -2.61 0.91
CA GLN A 226 -5.40 -2.43 -0.33
C GLN A 226 -5.61 -3.53 -1.40
N TYR A 227 -6.06 -4.71 -1.00
CA TYR A 227 -6.34 -5.83 -1.91
C TYR A 227 -7.69 -5.72 -2.62
N ASP A 228 -8.67 -5.07 -2.00
CA ASP A 228 -10.05 -5.00 -2.48
C ASP A 228 -10.47 -3.57 -2.86
N ASN A 229 -9.62 -2.57 -2.58
CA ASN A 229 -9.91 -1.18 -2.85
C ASN A 229 -9.44 -0.78 -4.26
N ASP A 230 -10.41 -0.48 -5.14
CA ASP A 230 -10.16 -0.05 -6.52
C ASP A 230 -9.27 1.20 -6.61
N LEU A 231 -9.20 2.02 -5.56
CA LEU A 231 -8.29 3.16 -5.50
C LEU A 231 -6.81 2.77 -5.55
N ASN A 232 -6.48 1.50 -5.27
CA ASN A 232 -5.14 0.96 -5.50
C ASN A 232 -4.81 0.93 -6.99
N VAL A 233 -5.72 0.36 -7.79
CA VAL A 233 -5.61 0.33 -9.26
C VAL A 233 -5.66 1.75 -9.82
N GLU A 234 -6.58 2.57 -9.30
CA GLU A 234 -6.81 3.92 -9.77
C GLU A 234 -5.60 4.84 -9.54
N ALA A 235 -4.86 4.68 -8.43
CA ALA A 235 -3.63 5.44 -8.20
C ALA A 235 -2.61 5.23 -9.33
N HIS A 236 -2.52 4.00 -9.85
CA HIS A 236 -1.59 3.67 -10.92
C HIS A 236 -2.11 4.09 -12.29
N ARG A 237 -3.41 3.93 -12.55
CA ARG A 237 -4.04 4.39 -13.79
C ARG A 237 -3.94 5.91 -13.93
N SER A 238 -4.32 6.62 -12.86
CA SER A 238 -4.49 8.06 -12.90
C SER A 238 -3.20 8.84 -12.70
N VAL A 239 -2.23 8.31 -11.95
CA VAL A 239 -0.96 8.99 -11.66
C VAL A 239 0.19 8.27 -12.35
N THR A 240 0.51 7.04 -11.99
CA THR A 240 1.72 6.35 -12.48
C THR A 240 1.77 6.24 -14.01
N ALA A 241 0.67 5.85 -14.65
CA ALA A 241 0.62 5.66 -16.09
C ALA A 241 0.77 6.99 -16.83
N VAL A 242 -0.01 8.01 -16.39
CA VAL A 242 0.03 9.37 -16.94
C VAL A 242 1.43 9.97 -16.79
N GLU A 243 2.06 9.78 -15.63
CA GLU A 243 3.40 10.27 -15.34
C GLU A 243 4.46 9.68 -16.29
N ILE A 244 4.40 8.36 -16.53
CA ILE A 244 5.31 7.70 -17.46
C ILE A 244 5.08 8.22 -18.88
N ASP A 245 3.83 8.30 -19.33
CA ASP A 245 3.51 8.73 -20.69
C ASP A 245 3.88 10.20 -20.93
N GLN A 246 3.66 11.09 -19.96
CA GLN A 246 4.12 12.48 -20.01
C GLN A 246 5.64 12.56 -20.18
N GLN A 247 6.40 11.80 -19.38
CA GLN A 247 7.87 11.78 -19.45
C GLN A 247 8.41 11.18 -20.75
N LEU A 248 7.71 10.22 -21.36
CA LEU A 248 8.06 9.70 -22.68
C LEU A 248 7.78 10.74 -23.77
N HIS A 249 6.63 11.43 -23.70
CA HIS A 249 6.28 12.47 -24.66
C HIS A 249 7.24 13.67 -24.63
N GLU A 250 7.81 14.02 -23.47
CA GLU A 250 8.88 15.01 -23.36
C GLU A 250 10.13 14.65 -24.20
N ASN A 251 10.34 13.36 -24.46
CA ASN A 251 11.42 12.84 -25.28
C ASN A 251 10.99 12.51 -26.73
N GLY A 252 9.77 12.89 -27.12
CA GLY A 252 9.20 12.60 -28.44
C GLY A 252 8.76 11.15 -28.63
N GLU A 253 8.54 10.41 -27.53
CA GLU A 253 8.11 9.01 -27.52
C GLU A 253 6.74 8.87 -26.90
N SER A 254 6.09 7.71 -27.05
CA SER A 254 4.79 7.45 -26.42
C SER A 254 4.79 6.11 -25.71
N LEU A 255 4.11 6.01 -24.57
CA LEU A 255 4.00 4.76 -23.82
C LEU A 255 3.35 3.64 -24.66
N GLN A 256 2.55 3.97 -25.67
CA GLN A 256 1.94 2.99 -26.59
C GLN A 256 2.96 2.16 -27.38
N ASP A 257 4.20 2.65 -27.52
CA ASP A 257 5.28 2.03 -28.31
C ASP A 257 6.16 1.11 -27.45
N TYR A 258 5.87 1.03 -26.14
CA TYR A 258 6.61 0.24 -25.17
C TYR A 258 5.76 -0.89 -24.58
N SER A 259 6.41 -2.02 -24.30
CA SER A 259 5.90 -3.02 -23.36
C SER A 259 6.29 -2.63 -21.94
N VAL A 260 5.40 -2.91 -20.97
CA VAL A 260 5.65 -2.64 -19.56
C VAL A 260 5.94 -3.95 -18.83
N VAL A 261 7.04 -3.97 -18.08
CA VAL A 261 7.38 -5.08 -17.19
C VAL A 261 7.31 -4.60 -15.75
N CYS A 262 6.45 -5.22 -14.94
CA CYS A 262 6.35 -4.91 -13.51
C CYS A 262 6.14 -6.19 -12.68
N THR A 263 6.58 -6.14 -11.42
CA THR A 263 6.37 -7.24 -10.47
C THR A 263 4.93 -7.27 -9.99
N PHE A 264 4.36 -8.46 -9.84
CA PHE A 264 2.99 -8.64 -9.35
C PHE A 264 2.93 -8.80 -7.83
N GLY A 265 1.91 -8.20 -7.21
CA GLY A 265 1.66 -8.26 -5.77
C GLY A 265 0.16 -8.18 -5.50
N THR A 266 -0.34 -7.00 -5.12
CA THR A 266 -1.79 -6.74 -5.01
C THR A 266 -2.50 -6.63 -6.36
N GLY A 267 -1.74 -6.58 -7.47
CA GLY A 267 -2.26 -6.35 -8.81
C GLY A 267 -2.55 -4.88 -9.16
N GLY A 268 -2.43 -3.95 -8.20
CA GLY A 268 -2.73 -2.53 -8.40
C GLY A 268 -1.93 -1.88 -9.54
N THR A 269 -0.61 -2.09 -9.56
CA THR A 269 0.28 -1.48 -10.57
C THR A 269 0.01 -2.01 -11.97
N SER A 270 -0.01 -3.33 -12.15
CA SER A 270 -0.31 -3.94 -13.45
C SER A 270 -1.73 -3.62 -13.92
N GLY A 271 -2.72 -3.66 -13.02
CA GLY A 271 -4.10 -3.36 -13.34
C GLY A 271 -4.30 -1.90 -13.74
N GLY A 272 -3.67 -0.96 -13.03
CA GLY A 272 -3.80 0.47 -13.32
C GLY A 272 -3.15 0.86 -14.64
N LEU A 273 -1.95 0.34 -14.91
CA LEU A 273 -1.28 0.55 -16.20
C LEU A 273 -2.07 -0.10 -17.34
N SER A 274 -2.57 -1.33 -17.17
CA SER A 274 -3.40 -2.00 -18.18
C SER A 274 -4.68 -1.21 -18.49
N LYS A 275 -5.37 -0.69 -17.47
CA LYS A 275 -6.57 0.14 -17.64
C LYS A 275 -6.26 1.44 -18.39
N TYR A 276 -5.11 2.07 -18.11
CA TYR A 276 -4.67 3.26 -18.84
C TYR A 276 -4.41 2.96 -20.33
N PHE A 277 -3.76 1.85 -20.65
CA PHE A 277 -3.52 1.43 -22.04
C PHE A 277 -4.82 1.21 -22.82
N ASP A 278 -5.82 0.57 -22.19
CA ASP A 278 -7.13 0.36 -22.81
C ASP A 278 -7.85 1.71 -23.04
N GLU A 279 -7.84 2.60 -22.05
CA GLU A 279 -8.51 3.91 -22.14
C GLU A 279 -7.86 4.88 -23.13
N GLN A 280 -6.53 4.97 -23.17
CA GLN A 280 -5.82 5.95 -23.99
C GLN A 280 -5.50 5.44 -25.39
N TYR A 281 -5.18 4.15 -25.55
CA TYR A 281 -4.70 3.59 -26.80
C TYR A 281 -5.62 2.53 -27.40
N ASN A 282 -6.71 2.17 -26.71
CA ASN A 282 -7.63 1.10 -27.12
C ASN A 282 -6.89 -0.24 -27.37
N LYS A 283 -5.84 -0.50 -26.58
CA LYS A 283 -5.02 -1.72 -26.61
C LYS A 283 -5.32 -2.59 -25.39
N LYS A 284 -5.75 -3.83 -25.62
CA LYS A 284 -6.07 -4.81 -24.55
C LYS A 284 -4.87 -5.61 -24.03
N GLU A 285 -3.74 -5.60 -24.74
CA GLU A 285 -2.56 -6.37 -24.35
C GLU A 285 -1.52 -5.45 -23.70
N PHE A 286 -1.30 -5.70 -22.41
CA PHE A 286 -0.43 -4.98 -21.48
C PHE A 286 0.94 -5.67 -21.30
N MET A 287 1.26 -6.70 -22.08
CA MET A 287 2.49 -7.50 -21.96
C MET A 287 3.11 -7.76 -23.33
#